data_AF-A0A8J3D3E5-F1
#
_entry.id   AF-A0A8J3D3E5-F1
#
_cell.length_a   1.000
_cell.length_b   1.000
_cell.length_c   1.000
_cell.angle_alpha   90.00
_cell.angle_beta   90.00
_cell.angle_gamma   90.00
#
_symmetry.space_group_name_H-M   'P 1'
#
loop_
_entity.id
_entity.type
_entity.pdbx_description
1 polymer ?
#
loop_
_entity_poly.entity_id
_entity_poly.type
_entity_poly.pdbx_seq_one_letter_code
_entity_poly.pdbx_strand_id
1 'polypeptide(L)'
;MDITTSVLKSPSNKLPRWMVATVPNVKSTSAFILKGTYPAYLFEIMPPRDDENCIKVEYKKKTYCVAVKLDIDEAGEPPHSYLVEMLGWYASQKVKPYLSKILSSSEED
;
A
#
# COMPACT_ATOMS: atom_id res chain seq x y z
N MET A 1 -21.31 14.66 8.50
CA MET A 1 -20.28 14.01 7.65
C MET A 1 -20.84 12.66 7.26
N ASP A 2 -21.27 12.52 6.00
CA ASP A 2 -21.79 11.25 5.50
C ASP A 2 -20.61 10.33 5.14
N ILE A 3 -20.47 9.24 5.88
CA ILE A 3 -19.47 8.21 5.64
C ILE A 3 -20.01 7.33 4.51
N THR A 4 -19.48 7.49 3.31
CA THR A 4 -19.78 6.58 2.19
C THR A 4 -18.89 5.34 2.30
N THR A 5 -19.41 4.30 2.95
CA THR A 5 -18.79 2.96 2.95
C THR A 5 -19.00 2.27 1.60
N SER A 6 -17.91 2.08 0.85
CA SER A 6 -17.92 1.25 -0.36
C SER A 6 -17.54 -0.18 -0.01
N VAL A 7 -18.50 -1.10 -0.04
CA VAL A 7 -18.27 -2.53 0.20
C VAL A 7 -17.67 -3.15 -1.07
N LEU A 8 -16.40 -3.56 -1.00
CA LEU A 8 -15.78 -4.39 -2.04
C LEU A 8 -16.45 -5.78 -2.00
N LYS A 9 -17.17 -6.15 -3.07
CA LYS A 9 -17.70 -7.52 -3.22
C LYS A 9 -16.54 -8.50 -3.40
N SER A 10 -16.24 -9.31 -2.37
CA SER A 10 -15.35 -10.46 -2.51
C SER A 10 -16.13 -11.65 -3.11
N PRO A 11 -15.63 -12.30 -4.17
CA PRO A 11 -16.30 -13.44 -4.82
C PRO A 11 -16.28 -14.74 -4.00
N SER A 12 -15.66 -14.74 -2.82
CA SER A 12 -15.69 -15.84 -1.85
C SER A 12 -15.82 -15.23 -0.46
N ASN A 13 -16.52 -15.86 0.49
CA ASN A 13 -16.73 -15.38 1.88
C ASN A 13 -15.44 -15.17 2.72
N LYS A 14 -14.26 -15.10 2.08
CA LYS A 14 -12.97 -14.78 2.70
C LYS A 14 -12.58 -13.35 2.37
N LEU A 15 -11.98 -12.68 3.36
CA LEU A 15 -11.38 -11.36 3.17
C LEU A 15 -10.31 -11.48 2.06
N PRO A 16 -10.33 -10.61 1.03
CA PRO A 16 -9.29 -10.64 0.01
C PRO A 16 -7.92 -10.38 0.64
N ARG A 17 -6.88 -11.03 0.09
CA ARG A 17 -5.50 -10.93 0.61
C ARG A 17 -5.01 -9.49 0.66
N TRP A 18 -5.38 -8.68 -0.33
CA TRP A 18 -4.94 -7.31 -0.49
C TRP A 18 -6.15 -6.40 -0.69
N MET A 19 -6.17 -5.25 -0.01
CA MET A 19 -7.20 -4.23 -0.15
C MET A 19 -6.56 -2.85 -0.16
N VAL A 20 -7.06 -1.96 -1.02
CA VAL A 20 -6.66 -0.55 -0.97
C VAL A 20 -7.46 0.13 0.13
N ALA A 21 -6.77 0.70 1.11
CA ALA A 21 -7.38 1.58 2.10
C ALA A 21 -7.34 3.01 1.55
N THR A 22 -8.51 3.57 1.24
CA THR A 22 -8.64 4.95 0.78
C THR A 22 -9.03 5.86 1.91
N VAL A 23 -8.24 6.91 2.16
CA VAL A 23 -8.66 8.01 3.03
C VAL A 23 -9.46 9.01 2.17
N PRO A 24 -10.76 9.21 2.42
CA PRO A 24 -11.57 10.13 1.64
C PRO A 24 -11.02 11.57 1.76
N ASN A 25 -11.11 12.33 0.66
CA ASN A 25 -10.73 13.75 0.56
C ASN A 25 -9.24 14.10 0.72
N VAL A 26 -8.34 13.13 0.76
CA VAL A 26 -6.89 13.40 0.76
C VAL A 26 -6.36 13.29 -0.67
N LYS A 27 -5.76 14.37 -1.20
CA LYS A 27 -4.90 14.32 -2.39
C LYS A 27 -3.60 13.61 -2.01
N SER A 28 -3.67 12.31 -1.76
CA SER A 28 -2.51 11.58 -1.24
C SER A 28 -1.54 11.25 -2.36
N THR A 29 -0.27 11.60 -2.15
CA THR A 29 0.88 11.14 -2.93
C THR A 29 1.32 9.72 -2.50
N SER A 30 0.65 9.14 -1.51
CA SER A 30 0.84 7.77 -1.02
C SER A 30 -0.41 6.91 -1.20
N ALA A 31 -0.23 5.59 -1.10
CA ALA A 31 -1.30 4.61 -1.13
C ALA A 31 -1.23 3.69 0.09
N PHE A 32 -2.36 3.47 0.76
CA PHE A 32 -2.45 2.54 1.87
C PHE A 32 -2.98 1.19 1.40
N ILE A 33 -2.31 0.11 1.80
CA ILE A 33 -2.67 -1.26 1.42
C ILE A 33 -2.79 -2.11 2.67
N LEU A 34 -3.95 -2.73 2.85
CA LEU A 34 -4.20 -3.69 3.92
C LEU A 34 -3.95 -5.11 3.40
N LYS A 35 -3.08 -5.86 4.10
CA LYS A 35 -2.98 -7.31 3.97
C LYS A 35 -3.99 -7.96 4.91
N GLY A 36 -5.05 -8.53 4.35
CA GLY A 36 -6.19 -9.06 5.08
C GLY A 36 -6.02 -10.46 5.67
N THR A 37 -4.95 -11.17 5.31
CA THR A 37 -4.65 -12.52 5.79
C THR A 37 -3.49 -12.49 6.78
N TYR A 38 -3.47 -13.40 7.74
CA TYR A 38 -2.37 -13.53 8.71
C TYR A 38 -1.00 -13.73 8.02
N PRO A 39 0.09 -13.09 8.50
CA PRO A 39 0.06 -11.93 9.39
C PRO A 39 -0.47 -10.68 8.67
N ALA A 40 -1.36 -9.95 9.32
CA ALA A 40 -2.07 -8.81 8.80
C ALA A 40 -1.32 -7.51 9.07
N TYR A 41 -1.28 -6.64 8.05
CA TYR A 41 -0.51 -5.40 8.08
C TYR A 41 -1.25 -4.29 7.35
N LEU A 42 -1.03 -3.06 7.80
CA LEU A 42 -1.31 -1.86 7.03
C LEU A 42 0.00 -1.28 6.49
N PHE A 43 0.16 -1.30 5.18
CA PHE A 43 1.30 -0.72 4.48
C PHE A 43 0.95 0.66 3.94
N GLU A 44 1.94 1.56 3.91
CA GLU A 44 1.90 2.78 3.12
C GLU A 44 3.00 2.71 2.04
N ILE A 45 2.59 2.84 0.78
CA ILE A 45 3.48 3.03 -0.36
C ILE A 45 3.67 4.53 -0.54
N MET A 46 4.91 5.01 -0.43
CA MET A 46 5.25 6.43 -0.52
C MET A 46 6.37 6.67 -1.55
N PRO A 47 6.53 7.93 -2.02
CA PRO A 47 7.71 8.30 -2.79
C PRO A 47 9.00 7.89 -2.07
N PRO A 48 10.06 7.50 -2.81
CA PRO A 48 11.36 7.27 -2.22
C PRO A 48 11.81 8.56 -1.51
N ARG A 49 12.07 8.44 -0.21
CA ARG A 49 12.65 9.49 0.62
C ARG A 49 13.93 8.96 1.26
N ASP A 50 14.82 9.86 1.64
CA ASP A 50 16.06 9.50 2.36
C ASP A 50 15.84 9.14 3.83
N ASP A 51 14.59 9.15 4.30
CA ASP A 51 14.21 8.78 5.66
C ASP A 51 14.49 7.29 5.95
N GLU A 52 14.96 7.00 7.16
CA GLU A 52 15.32 5.67 7.65
C GLU A 52 14.09 4.80 7.99
N ASN A 53 12.90 5.40 8.08
CA ASN A 53 11.68 4.72 8.55
C ASN A 53 10.87 3.98 7.47
N CYS A 54 11.51 3.52 6.39
CA CYS A 54 10.83 2.68 5.40
C CYS A 54 11.71 1.60 4.80
N ILE A 55 11.04 0.55 4.34
CA ILE A 55 11.66 -0.58 3.64
C ILE A 55 11.75 -0.21 2.16
N LYS A 56 12.98 -0.16 1.63
CA LYS A 56 13.23 0.07 0.20
C LYS A 56 12.98 -1.22 -0.57
N VAL A 57 12.10 -1.16 -1.56
CA VAL A 57 11.65 -2.31 -2.35
C VAL A 57 11.85 -2.04 -3.83
N GLU A 58 12.65 -2.86 -4.49
CA GLU A 58 12.81 -2.78 -5.95
C GLU A 58 11.68 -3.53 -6.65
N TYR A 59 10.96 -2.84 -7.53
CA TYR A 59 9.92 -3.42 -8.35
C TYR A 59 9.94 -2.82 -9.77
N LYS A 60 10.11 -3.67 -10.77
CA LYS A 60 10.22 -3.28 -12.20
C LYS A 60 11.28 -2.19 -12.45
N LYS A 61 12.48 -2.36 -11.89
CA LYS A 61 13.63 -1.42 -12.00
C LYS A 61 13.36 -0.04 -11.39
N LYS A 62 12.40 0.06 -10.46
CA LYS A 62 12.10 1.28 -9.71
C LYS A 62 12.09 0.97 -8.23
N THR A 63 12.61 1.88 -7.42
CA THR A 63 12.64 1.73 -5.97
C THR A 63 11.45 2.44 -5.35
N TYR A 64 10.68 1.71 -4.56
CA TYR A 64 9.58 2.24 -3.76
C TYR A 64 9.96 2.19 -2.29
N CYS A 65 9.45 3.15 -1.52
CA CYS A 65 9.58 3.20 -0.07
C CYS A 65 8.25 2.69 0.51
N VAL A 66 8.31 1.62 1.29
CA VAL A 66 7.13 1.00 1.91
C VAL A 66 7.29 1.09 3.42
N ALA A 67 6.38 1.81 4.07
CA ALA A 67 6.33 1.89 5.53
C ALA A 67 5.26 0.93 6.08
N VAL A 68 5.58 0.27 7.19
CA VAL A 68 4.58 -0.47 7.98
C VAL A 68 3.92 0.50 8.94
N LYS A 69 2.64 0.81 8.72
CA LYS A 69 1.87 1.71 9.58
C LYS A 69 1.25 1.00 10.76
N LEU A 70 0.89 -0.26 10.56
CA LEU A 70 0.32 -1.09 11.60
C LEU A 70 0.70 -2.55 11.33
N ASP A 71 1.30 -3.17 12.33
CA ASP A 71 1.43 -4.62 12.45
C ASP A 71 0.30 -5.10 13.36
N ILE A 72 -0.74 -5.70 12.75
CA ILE A 72 -1.99 -5.99 13.45
C ILE A 72 -1.84 -7.22 14.35
N ASP A 73 -0.98 -8.15 13.94
CA ASP A 73 -0.79 -9.43 14.61
C ASP A 73 0.52 -9.48 15.43
N GLU A 74 1.22 -8.33 15.56
CA GLU A 74 2.53 -8.22 16.24
C GLU A 74 3.56 -9.24 15.72
N ALA A 75 3.52 -9.53 14.42
CA ALA A 75 4.36 -10.52 13.76
C ALA A 75 5.78 -10.01 13.44
N GLY A 76 6.03 -8.72 13.64
CA GLY A 76 7.28 -8.04 13.33
C GLY A 76 7.40 -7.64 11.87
N GLU A 77 8.64 -7.49 11.39
CA GLU A 77 8.92 -6.99 10.05
C GLU A 77 8.36 -7.95 8.97
N PRO A 78 7.58 -7.44 8.00
CA PRO A 78 7.01 -8.26 6.94
C PRO A 78 8.12 -8.83 6.04
N PRO A 79 7.99 -10.08 5.57
CA PRO A 79 8.91 -10.62 4.57
C PRO A 79 8.93 -9.76 3.30
N HIS A 80 10.12 -9.55 2.72
CA HIS A 80 10.28 -8.76 1.49
C HIS A 80 9.38 -9.24 0.34
N SER A 81 9.13 -10.56 0.26
CA SER A 81 8.23 -11.16 -0.72
C SER A 81 6.80 -10.61 -0.65
N TYR A 82 6.31 -10.25 0.53
CA TYR A 82 4.99 -9.63 0.70
C TYR A 82 4.96 -8.24 0.07
N LEU A 83 6.04 -7.48 0.21
CA LEU A 83 6.12 -6.12 -0.32
C LEU A 83 6.16 -6.14 -1.86
N VAL A 84 6.94 -7.05 -2.44
CA VAL A 84 7.00 -7.24 -3.90
C VAL A 84 5.64 -7.71 -4.44
N GLU A 85 5.01 -8.68 -3.77
CA GLU A 85 3.67 -9.15 -4.16
C GLU A 85 2.62 -8.03 -4.06
N MET A 86 2.65 -7.24 -2.99
CA MET A 86 1.77 -6.10 -2.78
C MET A 86 1.91 -5.07 -3.92
N LEU A 87 3.14 -4.69 -4.30
CA LEU A 87 3.39 -3.78 -5.41
C LEU A 87 2.92 -4.37 -6.74
N GLY A 88 3.12 -5.68 -6.93
CA GLY A 88 2.60 -6.45 -8.07
C GLY A 88 1.08 -6.36 -8.19
N TRP A 89 0.40 -6.70 -7.10
CA TRP A 89 -1.04 -6.65 -6.99
C TRP A 89 -1.54 -5.22 -7.21
N TYR A 90 -1.01 -4.22 -6.50
CA TYR A 90 -1.46 -2.84 -6.60
C TYR A 90 -1.33 -2.29 -8.03
N ALA A 91 -0.21 -2.57 -8.70
CA ALA A 91 -0.02 -2.20 -10.11
C ALA A 91 -1.08 -2.80 -11.04
N SER A 92 -1.60 -4.00 -10.73
CA SER A 92 -2.63 -4.67 -11.54
C SER A 92 -4.04 -4.09 -11.34
N GLN A 93 -4.32 -3.48 -10.19
CA GLN A 93 -5.67 -2.99 -9.85
C GLN A 93 -6.06 -1.71 -10.60
N LYS A 94 -5.08 -0.99 -11.20
CA LYS A 94 -5.31 0.29 -11.91
C LYS A 94 -6.05 1.34 -11.05
N VAL A 95 -5.86 1.29 -9.73
CA VAL A 95 -6.42 2.25 -8.76
C VAL A 95 -5.50 3.47 -8.64
N LYS A 96 -6.06 4.65 -8.32
CA LYS A 96 -5.30 5.89 -8.10
C LYS A 96 -4.91 6.05 -6.61
N PRO A 97 -3.74 6.63 -6.30
CA PRO A 97 -2.69 7.06 -7.23
C PRO A 97 -1.95 5.88 -7.86
N TYR A 98 -1.67 5.93 -9.17
CA TYR A 98 -0.85 4.89 -9.80
C TYR A 98 0.55 4.88 -9.19
N LEU A 99 1.22 3.72 -9.14
CA LEU A 99 2.62 3.62 -8.69
C LEU A 99 3.55 4.64 -9.38
N SER A 100 3.34 4.89 -10.68
CA SER A 100 4.11 5.90 -11.41
C SER A 100 3.92 7.32 -10.88
N LYS A 101 2.71 7.65 -10.41
CA LYS A 101 2.38 8.96 -9.84
C LYS A 101 2.99 9.14 -8.44
N ILE A 102 3.04 8.07 -7.65
CA ILE A 102 3.69 8.07 -6.33
C ILE A 102 5.16 8.46 -6.46
N LEU A 103 5.86 7.97 -7.50
CA LEU A 103 7.25 8.31 -7.76
C LEU A 103 7.47 9.76 -8.20
N SER A 104 6.60 10.27 -9.09
CA SER A 104 6.72 11.65 -9.62
C SER A 104 6.42 12.73 -8.58
N SER A 105 5.75 12.40 -7.48
CA SER A 105 5.47 13.36 -6.40
C SER A 105 6.68 13.68 -5.52
N SER A 106 7.88 13.21 -5.89
CA SER A 106 9.14 13.57 -5.24
C SER A 106 9.81 14.81 -5.87
N GLU A 107 9.22 15.39 -6.93
CA GLU A 107 9.81 16.47 -7.73
C GLU A 107 9.09 17.83 -7.63
N GLU A 108 8.24 18.06 -6.62
CA GLU A 108 7.69 19.40 -6.37
C GLU A 108 8.23 19.94 -5.04
N ASP A 109 9.33 20.68 -5.17
CA ASP A 109 9.80 21.74 -4.24
C ASP A 109 8.75 22.86 -4.10
#